data_AF-A0A9X3G9R2-F1
#
_entry.id   AF-A0A9X3G9R2-F1
#
_cell.length_a   1.000
_cell.length_b   1.000
_cell.length_c   1.000
_cell.angle_alpha   90.00
_cell.angle_beta   90.00
_cell.angle_gamma   90.00
#
_symmetry.space_group_name_H-M   'P 1'
#
loop_
_entity.id
_entity.type
_entity.pdbx_description
1 polymer ?
#
loop_
_entity_poly.entity_id
_entity_poly.type
_entity_poly.pdbx_seq_one_letter_code
_entity_poly.pdbx_strand_id
1 'polypeptide(L)'
;MKIRTTVAALALSLALPLAACGTTDDAATASTSTTSTESTSSTDATPEEAGFDGGMPGGGQGGPGGSVDVSSVTTEEELVELVQDAYGDPSLDLHRGHQPVEDVLDEVLGITHEELHVRMEAGQGLAEVAEDLGIDPQELVDGMVAKYAVAIDTLLADGTITEEEADQYRADLETAFEFRVTWDGEAATPTYTGLSA
;
A
#
# COMPACT_ATOMS: atom_id res chain seq x y z
N MET A 1 -12.41 35.40 13.60
CA MET A 1 -13.03 36.16 12.49
C MET A 1 -13.59 35.16 11.50
N LYS A 2 -14.88 35.21 11.20
CA LYS A 2 -15.57 34.28 10.29
C LYS A 2 -15.56 34.88 8.89
N ILE A 3 -14.85 34.25 7.95
CA ILE A 3 -14.85 34.66 6.54
C ILE A 3 -15.54 33.55 5.76
N ARG A 4 -16.73 33.88 5.24
CA ARG A 4 -17.53 33.06 4.35
C ARG A 4 -17.11 33.43 2.93
N THR A 5 -16.70 32.47 2.11
CA THR A 5 -16.44 32.71 0.69
C THR A 5 -17.22 31.72 -0.15
N THR A 6 -18.28 32.25 -0.74
CA THR A 6 -19.21 31.61 -1.68
C THR A 6 -18.71 31.71 -3.12
N VAL A 7 -18.90 30.62 -3.86
CA VAL A 7 -19.29 30.55 -5.30
C VAL A 7 -18.20 30.85 -6.35
N ALA A 8 -17.94 29.86 -7.22
CA ALA A 8 -18.18 29.98 -8.66
C ALA A 8 -18.00 28.63 -9.37
N ALA A 9 -19.12 28.02 -9.77
CA ALA A 9 -19.13 26.96 -10.77
C ALA A 9 -18.77 27.55 -12.14
N LEU A 10 -17.84 26.92 -12.86
CA LEU A 10 -17.65 27.14 -14.28
C LEU A 10 -17.46 25.79 -14.98
N ALA A 11 -18.54 25.32 -15.59
CA ALA A 11 -18.52 24.22 -16.54
C ALA A 11 -17.87 24.69 -17.85
N LEU A 12 -16.93 23.90 -18.39
CA LEU A 12 -16.55 24.00 -19.79
C LEU A 12 -16.39 22.59 -20.38
N SER A 13 -17.42 22.18 -21.10
CA SER A 13 -17.45 20.97 -21.93
C SER A 13 -16.60 21.19 -23.18
N LEU A 14 -15.67 20.27 -23.48
CA LEU A 14 -15.10 20.14 -24.81
C LEU A 14 -15.11 18.66 -25.22
N ALA A 15 -15.89 18.40 -26.28
CA ALA A 15 -16.04 17.11 -26.93
C ALA A 15 -15.09 16.99 -28.15
N LEU A 16 -15.00 15.75 -28.67
CA LEU A 16 -14.52 15.25 -29.98
C LEU A 16 -13.23 14.39 -29.94
N PRO A 17 -13.05 13.41 -30.87
CA PRO A 17 -14.03 12.48 -31.46
C PRO A 17 -13.56 11.01 -31.48
N LEU A 18 -14.52 10.07 -31.53
CA LEU A 18 -14.32 8.68 -31.91
C LEU A 18 -13.89 8.58 -33.40
N ALA A 19 -12.80 7.86 -33.66
CA ALA A 19 -12.48 7.32 -34.98
C ALA A 19 -12.86 5.84 -35.05
N ALA A 20 -13.48 5.48 -36.18
CA ALA A 20 -14.20 4.25 -36.43
C ALA A 20 -13.33 3.10 -37.01
N CYS A 21 -13.90 1.90 -36.89
CA CYS A 21 -13.71 0.65 -37.66
C CYS A 21 -12.79 0.66 -38.90
N GLY A 22 -12.06 -0.45 -39.04
CA GLY A 22 -12.17 -1.24 -40.27
C GLY A 22 -11.01 -2.18 -40.62
N THR A 23 -11.38 -3.44 -40.86
CA THR A 23 -10.81 -4.43 -41.81
C THR A 23 -9.69 -5.38 -41.34
N THR A 24 -10.13 -6.62 -41.13
CA THR A 24 -9.47 -7.90 -41.42
C THR A 24 -8.42 -7.86 -42.53
N ASP A 25 -7.31 -8.58 -42.37
CA ASP A 25 -6.86 -9.59 -43.34
C ASP A 25 -5.83 -10.56 -42.75
N ASP A 26 -5.94 -11.77 -43.27
CA ASP A 26 -5.42 -13.06 -42.81
C ASP A 26 -4.02 -13.37 -43.35
N ALA A 27 -3.26 -14.08 -42.52
CA ALA A 27 -2.22 -15.08 -42.77
C ALA A 27 -1.25 -15.07 -43.99
N ALA A 28 -0.06 -15.63 -43.66
CA ALA A 28 0.84 -16.44 -44.48
C ALA A 28 1.95 -15.69 -45.26
N THR A 29 3.21 -15.82 -44.82
CA THR A 29 4.21 -16.86 -45.25
C THR A 29 5.14 -16.27 -46.31
N ALA A 30 6.44 -16.53 -46.44
CA ALA A 30 7.50 -17.18 -45.68
C ALA A 30 8.82 -16.73 -46.32
N SER A 31 9.93 -16.90 -45.61
CA SER A 31 11.23 -17.40 -46.12
C SER A 31 12.20 -17.41 -44.94
N THR A 32 12.28 -18.46 -44.10
CA THR A 32 13.10 -19.69 -44.26
C THR A 32 14.42 -19.53 -44.98
N SER A 33 15.52 -19.82 -44.28
CA SER A 33 16.65 -20.68 -44.67
C SER A 33 17.64 -20.76 -43.49
N THR A 34 17.60 -21.82 -42.66
CA THR A 34 18.40 -23.07 -42.72
C THR A 34 19.86 -22.92 -42.27
N THR A 35 20.25 -23.64 -41.22
CA THR A 35 21.01 -24.89 -41.44
C THR A 35 21.02 -25.75 -40.17
N SER A 36 20.75 -27.03 -40.41
CA SER A 36 20.76 -28.14 -39.46
C SER A 36 22.18 -28.63 -39.20
N THR A 37 22.40 -29.25 -38.04
CA THR A 37 23.08 -30.56 -38.05
C THR A 37 22.64 -31.40 -36.85
N GLU A 38 22.17 -32.58 -37.20
CA GLU A 38 21.66 -33.65 -36.36
C GLU A 38 22.84 -34.53 -35.92
N SER A 39 22.70 -35.26 -34.81
CA SER A 39 23.03 -36.70 -34.72
C SER A 39 22.85 -37.23 -33.29
N THR A 40 21.74 -37.96 -33.13
CA THR A 40 21.62 -39.32 -32.54
C THR A 40 22.56 -39.81 -31.43
N SER A 41 21.93 -40.34 -30.39
CA SER A 41 21.94 -41.76 -29.96
C SER A 41 22.21 -41.98 -28.47
N SER A 42 21.45 -42.94 -27.96
CA SER A 42 21.21 -43.33 -26.58
C SER A 42 22.36 -44.13 -25.95
N THR A 43 22.53 -43.98 -24.63
CA THR A 43 22.91 -45.03 -23.66
C THR A 43 22.48 -44.53 -22.28
N ASP A 44 21.47 -45.15 -21.65
CA ASP A 44 21.55 -46.32 -20.78
C ASP A 44 22.08 -46.01 -19.37
N ALA A 45 21.35 -46.50 -18.38
CA ALA A 45 21.32 -46.09 -16.99
C ALA A 45 22.52 -46.58 -16.17
N THR A 46 22.79 -45.93 -15.02
CA THR A 46 22.93 -46.59 -13.70
C THR A 46 22.86 -45.48 -12.61
N PRO A 47 22.10 -45.70 -11.52
CA PRO A 47 21.84 -44.71 -10.47
C PRO A 47 22.91 -44.76 -9.38
N GLU A 48 23.22 -43.63 -8.74
CA GLU A 48 23.67 -43.63 -7.35
C GLU A 48 23.07 -42.45 -6.60
N GLU A 49 22.41 -42.84 -5.52
CA GLU A 49 21.72 -42.02 -4.53
C GLU A 49 22.71 -41.11 -3.80
N ALA A 50 22.49 -39.82 -3.87
CA ALA A 50 22.84 -38.90 -2.79
C ALA A 50 21.62 -38.00 -2.61
N GLY A 51 20.88 -38.26 -1.53
CA GLY A 51 19.60 -37.61 -1.24
C GLY A 51 19.69 -36.09 -1.31
N PHE A 52 18.91 -35.51 -2.21
CA PHE A 52 18.52 -34.11 -2.08
C PHE A 52 17.28 -34.10 -1.18
N ASP A 53 17.59 -34.10 0.11
CA ASP A 53 16.68 -34.01 1.24
C ASP A 53 15.67 -32.88 1.01
N GLY A 54 14.40 -33.21 1.21
CA GLY A 54 13.29 -32.34 0.92
C GLY A 54 13.28 -31.09 1.77
N GLY A 55 12.74 -30.03 1.17
CA GLY A 55 12.15 -28.91 1.89
C GLY A 55 13.06 -27.69 1.98
N MET A 56 12.66 -26.62 1.31
CA MET A 56 12.12 -25.48 2.06
C MET A 56 11.19 -24.61 1.20
N PRO A 57 10.16 -24.03 1.83
CA PRO A 57 8.94 -23.53 1.18
C PRO A 57 9.10 -22.11 0.62
N GLY A 58 8.63 -21.90 -0.62
CA GLY A 58 8.56 -20.59 -1.28
C GLY A 58 7.34 -19.75 -0.89
N GLY A 59 7.02 -19.73 0.40
CA GLY A 59 5.93 -18.92 0.96
C GLY A 59 6.26 -18.70 2.42
N GLY A 60 7.17 -17.77 2.67
CA GLY A 60 7.43 -17.30 4.03
C GLY A 60 6.11 -16.76 4.57
N GLN A 61 5.45 -17.56 5.41
CA GLN A 61 4.41 -17.08 6.29
C GLN A 61 5.00 -15.86 6.99
N GLY A 62 4.35 -14.71 6.80
CA GLY A 62 4.67 -13.48 7.51
C GLY A 62 4.94 -13.82 8.97
N GLY A 63 6.09 -13.36 9.47
CA GLY A 63 6.41 -13.44 10.90
C GLY A 63 5.29 -12.82 11.74
N PRO A 64 5.29 -13.02 13.06
CA PRO A 64 4.21 -12.61 13.96
C PRO A 64 4.09 -11.07 14.07
N GLY A 65 3.74 -10.39 12.99
CA GLY A 65 3.02 -9.14 13.02
C GLY A 65 1.57 -9.52 13.26
N GLY A 66 1.20 -9.68 14.52
CA GLY A 66 -0.21 -9.74 14.87
C GLY A 66 -0.82 -8.45 14.33
N SER A 67 -1.74 -8.56 13.38
CA SER A 67 -2.51 -7.41 12.94
C SER A 67 -3.11 -6.77 14.19
N VAL A 68 -2.64 -5.58 14.55
CA VAL A 68 -3.21 -4.83 15.66
C VAL A 68 -4.63 -4.50 15.23
N ASP A 69 -5.59 -5.13 15.89
CA ASP A 69 -7.00 -4.85 15.66
C ASP A 69 -7.27 -3.47 16.26
N VAL A 70 -7.49 -2.46 15.41
CA VAL A 70 -7.68 -1.07 15.83
C VAL A 70 -8.81 -0.93 16.86
N SER A 71 -9.85 -1.76 16.74
CA SER A 71 -10.97 -1.77 17.70
C SER A 71 -10.66 -2.41 19.05
N SER A 72 -9.53 -3.09 19.19
CA SER A 72 -9.12 -3.70 20.46
C SER A 72 -8.36 -2.76 21.40
N VAL A 73 -7.98 -1.57 20.91
CA VAL A 73 -7.28 -0.54 21.68
C VAL A 73 -8.24 0.06 22.72
N THR A 74 -7.93 -0.09 24.00
CA THR A 74 -8.78 0.37 25.11
C THR A 74 -8.07 1.27 26.10
N THR A 75 -6.73 1.32 26.05
CA THR A 75 -5.90 2.14 26.93
C THR A 75 -5.14 3.20 26.15
N GLU A 76 -4.81 4.30 26.81
CA GLU A 76 -4.02 5.38 26.21
C GLU A 76 -2.61 4.90 25.79
N GLU A 77 -2.00 3.98 26.54
CA GLU A 77 -0.70 3.39 26.20
C GLU A 77 -0.76 2.62 24.87
N GLU A 78 -1.79 1.79 24.68
CA GLU A 78 -2.03 1.11 23.40
C GLU A 78 -2.32 2.10 22.26
N LEU A 79 -3.00 3.22 22.55
CA LEU A 79 -3.22 4.27 21.55
C LEU A 79 -1.90 4.95 21.14
N VAL A 80 -0.97 5.16 22.08
CA VAL A 80 0.36 5.69 21.77
C VAL A 80 1.14 4.72 20.87
N GLU A 81 1.09 3.42 21.16
CA GLU A 81 1.68 2.39 20.29
C GLU A 81 1.01 2.39 18.90
N LEU A 82 -0.31 2.52 18.85
CA LEU A 82 -1.05 2.59 17.59
C LEU A 82 -0.61 3.79 16.73
N VAL A 83 -0.41 4.96 17.33
CA VAL A 83 0.10 6.14 16.61
C VAL A 83 1.55 5.94 16.15
N GLN A 84 2.39 5.26 16.94
CA GLN A 84 3.73 4.89 16.49
C GLN A 84 3.68 3.94 15.27
N ASP A 85 2.77 2.96 15.29
CA ASP A 85 2.58 2.01 14.20
C ASP A 85 2.03 2.67 12.92
N ALA A 86 1.34 3.81 13.05
CA ALA A 86 0.86 4.59 11.91
C ALA A 86 2.02 5.07 11.00
N TYR A 87 3.22 5.31 11.55
CA TYR A 87 4.42 5.62 10.75
C TYR A 87 4.95 4.44 9.92
N GLY A 88 4.51 3.22 10.24
CA GLY A 88 4.92 1.97 9.60
C GLY A 88 6.32 1.49 9.96
N ASP A 89 6.63 0.26 9.57
CA ASP A 89 7.88 -0.43 9.92
C ASP A 89 9.02 -0.01 8.97
N PRO A 90 10.06 0.70 9.45
CA PRO A 90 11.17 1.13 8.61
C PRO A 90 12.03 -0.03 8.05
N SER A 91 11.93 -1.24 8.61
CA SER A 91 12.65 -2.42 8.12
C SER A 91 12.07 -3.02 6.85
N LEU A 92 10.89 -2.54 6.43
CA LEU A 92 10.17 -3.02 5.23
C LEU A 92 10.34 -2.08 4.03
N ASP A 93 11.36 -1.23 4.03
CA ASP A 93 11.65 -0.26 2.97
C ASP A 93 10.39 0.58 2.64
N LEU A 94 10.15 0.91 1.37
CA LEU A 94 9.00 1.73 0.94
C LEU A 94 7.65 1.11 1.35
N HIS A 95 7.57 -0.21 1.53
CA HIS A 95 6.32 -0.88 1.90
C HIS A 95 5.82 -0.45 3.28
N ARG A 96 6.73 -0.20 4.24
CA ARG A 96 6.41 0.19 5.62
C ARG A 96 5.34 -0.67 6.32
N GLY A 97 5.07 -1.88 5.81
CA GLY A 97 3.91 -2.70 6.14
C GLY A 97 2.60 -2.11 5.62
N HIS A 98 1.53 -2.89 5.41
CA HIS A 98 0.21 -2.36 5.05
C HIS A 98 -0.87 -2.65 6.10
N GLN A 99 -0.62 -3.56 7.04
CA GLN A 99 -1.57 -3.81 8.12
C GLN A 99 -1.41 -2.74 9.20
N PRO A 100 -2.53 -2.29 9.82
CA PRO A 100 -3.92 -2.68 9.57
C PRO A 100 -4.64 -1.90 8.44
N VAL A 101 -3.99 -1.04 7.65
CA VAL A 101 -4.61 -0.14 6.66
C VAL A 101 -4.84 -0.72 5.24
N GLU A 102 -4.56 -2.01 5.01
CA GLU A 102 -4.61 -2.64 3.67
C GLU A 102 -5.95 -2.44 2.95
N ASP A 103 -7.06 -2.60 3.66
CA ASP A 103 -8.42 -2.39 3.15
C ASP A 103 -8.66 -0.95 2.69
N VAL A 104 -8.12 0.04 3.41
CA VAL A 104 -8.18 1.45 3.02
C VAL A 104 -7.38 1.68 1.74
N LEU A 105 -6.18 1.09 1.64
CA LEU A 105 -5.35 1.19 0.45
C LEU A 105 -6.06 0.60 -0.77
N ASP A 106 -6.64 -0.60 -0.63
CA ASP A 106 -7.39 -1.27 -1.70
C ASP A 106 -8.62 -0.45 -2.13
N GLU A 107 -9.38 0.10 -1.18
CA GLU A 107 -10.59 0.90 -1.44
C GLU A 107 -10.27 2.23 -2.12
N VAL A 108 -9.30 2.99 -1.58
CA VAL A 108 -8.98 4.33 -2.07
C VAL A 108 -8.21 4.26 -3.38
N LEU A 109 -7.19 3.39 -3.50
CA LEU A 109 -6.40 3.25 -4.73
C LEU A 109 -7.17 2.56 -5.86
N GLY A 110 -8.15 1.72 -5.53
CA GLY A 110 -8.89 0.94 -6.52
C GLY A 110 -8.04 -0.12 -7.22
N ILE A 111 -6.92 -0.53 -6.61
CA ILE A 111 -6.06 -1.63 -7.04
C ILE A 111 -5.99 -2.68 -5.94
N THR A 112 -5.56 -3.89 -6.26
CA THR A 112 -5.35 -4.93 -5.25
C THR A 112 -4.02 -4.73 -4.52
N HIS A 113 -3.94 -5.21 -3.28
CA HIS A 113 -2.68 -5.29 -2.54
C HIS A 113 -1.51 -5.88 -3.35
N GLU A 114 -1.76 -6.96 -4.10
CA GLU A 114 -0.73 -7.60 -4.95
C GLU A 114 -0.18 -6.65 -6.04
N GLU A 115 -1.06 -5.84 -6.62
CA GLU A 115 -0.70 -4.89 -7.68
C GLU A 115 0.02 -3.67 -7.08
N LEU A 116 -0.38 -3.23 -5.88
CA LEU A 116 0.35 -2.24 -5.10
C LEU A 116 1.78 -2.74 -4.79
N HIS A 117 1.90 -3.98 -4.33
CA HIS A 117 3.20 -4.60 -4.02
C HIS A 117 4.15 -4.56 -5.23
N VAL A 118 3.68 -4.95 -6.42
CA VAL A 118 4.48 -4.89 -7.65
C VAL A 118 4.99 -3.47 -7.96
N ARG A 119 4.15 -2.43 -7.75
CA ARG A 119 4.58 -1.03 -7.96
C ARG A 119 5.64 -0.61 -6.94
N MET A 120 5.48 -1.01 -5.69
CA MET A 120 6.43 -0.66 -4.62
C MET A 120 7.76 -1.40 -4.77
N GLU A 121 7.76 -2.66 -5.24
CA GLU A 121 8.97 -3.37 -5.65
C GLU A 121 9.71 -2.68 -6.81
N ALA A 122 8.97 -1.97 -7.67
CA ALA A 122 9.54 -1.13 -8.72
C ALA A 122 10.09 0.21 -8.22
N GLY A 123 9.97 0.50 -6.92
CA GLY A 123 10.52 1.69 -6.26
C GLY A 123 9.56 2.86 -6.13
N GLN A 124 8.25 2.66 -6.34
CA GLN A 124 7.23 3.70 -6.10
C GLN A 124 6.79 3.70 -4.63
N GLY A 125 6.71 4.87 -4.01
CA GLY A 125 6.05 5.05 -2.73
C GLY A 125 4.53 5.20 -2.89
N LEU A 126 3.81 5.28 -1.77
CA LEU A 126 2.34 5.38 -1.78
C LEU A 126 1.85 6.67 -2.46
N ALA A 127 2.54 7.80 -2.25
CA ALA A 127 2.21 9.05 -2.91
C ALA A 127 2.35 8.93 -4.44
N GLU A 128 3.45 8.39 -4.96
CA GLU A 128 3.62 8.23 -6.41
C GLU A 128 2.59 7.26 -7.00
N VAL A 129 2.26 6.18 -6.28
CA VAL A 129 1.21 5.24 -6.73
C VAL A 129 -0.15 5.92 -6.80
N ALA A 130 -0.53 6.73 -5.81
CA ALA A 130 -1.78 7.46 -5.81
C ALA A 130 -1.85 8.46 -6.98
N GLU A 131 -0.79 9.26 -7.17
CA GLU A 131 -0.71 10.26 -8.24
C GLU A 131 -0.80 9.61 -9.64
N ASP A 132 -0.13 8.47 -9.85
CA ASP A 132 -0.20 7.72 -11.11
C ASP A 132 -1.61 7.21 -11.43
N LEU A 133 -2.40 6.92 -10.38
CA LEU A 133 -3.80 6.51 -10.48
C LEU A 133 -4.77 7.72 -10.56
N GLY A 134 -4.24 8.95 -10.46
CA GLY A 134 -5.03 10.18 -10.47
C GLY A 134 -5.79 10.45 -9.17
N ILE A 135 -5.30 9.90 -8.06
CA ILE A 135 -5.84 10.06 -6.71
C ILE A 135 -4.94 11.05 -5.96
N ASP A 136 -5.54 11.94 -5.17
CA ASP A 136 -4.80 12.82 -4.29
C ASP A 136 -4.19 11.99 -3.14
N PRO A 137 -2.87 12.03 -2.89
CA PRO A 137 -2.26 11.35 -1.74
C PRO A 137 -2.94 11.66 -0.42
N GLN A 138 -3.55 12.85 -0.28
CA GLN A 138 -4.29 13.21 0.92
C GLN A 138 -5.55 12.35 1.14
N GLU A 139 -6.18 11.81 0.09
CA GLU A 139 -7.31 10.90 0.24
C GLU A 139 -6.89 9.59 0.95
N LEU A 140 -5.65 9.13 0.74
CA LEU A 140 -5.10 8.00 1.49
C LEU A 140 -4.89 8.36 2.96
N VAL A 141 -4.28 9.51 3.22
CA VAL A 141 -4.04 10.01 4.59
C VAL A 141 -5.37 10.08 5.35
N ASP A 142 -6.38 10.71 4.77
CA ASP A 142 -7.70 10.87 5.39
C ASP A 142 -8.37 9.51 5.65
N GLY A 143 -8.29 8.57 4.70
CA GLY A 143 -8.84 7.22 4.87
C GLY A 143 -8.17 6.45 6.01
N MET A 144 -6.84 6.54 6.11
CA MET A 144 -6.08 5.86 7.17
C MET A 144 -6.30 6.49 8.54
N VAL A 145 -6.36 7.82 8.62
CA VAL A 145 -6.75 8.55 9.84
C VAL A 145 -8.15 8.14 10.29
N ALA A 146 -9.12 8.08 9.37
CA ALA A 146 -10.48 7.67 9.68
C ALA A 146 -10.55 6.25 10.25
N LYS A 147 -9.77 5.32 9.69
CA LYS A 147 -9.66 3.96 10.21
C LYS A 147 -9.17 3.93 11.67
N TYR A 148 -8.14 4.71 11.98
CA TYR A 148 -7.52 4.75 13.31
C TYR A 148 -8.33 5.57 14.32
N ALA A 149 -9.09 6.57 13.86
CA ALA A 149 -9.94 7.42 14.70
C ALA A 149 -11.00 6.62 15.49
N VAL A 150 -11.34 5.40 15.06
CA VAL A 150 -12.23 4.50 15.80
C VAL A 150 -11.69 4.16 17.20
N ALA A 151 -10.38 3.99 17.35
CA ALA A 151 -9.75 3.78 18.65
C ALA A 151 -9.87 5.03 19.54
N ILE A 152 -9.59 6.20 18.96
CA ILE A 152 -9.70 7.50 19.65
C ILE A 152 -11.13 7.73 20.14
N ASP A 153 -12.13 7.51 19.29
CA ASP A 153 -13.55 7.68 19.63
C ASP A 153 -13.98 6.72 20.75
N THR A 154 -13.42 5.51 20.78
CA THR A 154 -13.66 4.53 21.84
C THR A 154 -13.13 5.03 23.18
N LEU A 155 -11.87 5.47 23.24
CA LEU A 155 -11.27 6.00 24.47
C LEU A 155 -11.94 7.29 24.95
N LEU A 156 -12.39 8.15 24.03
CA LEU A 156 -13.15 9.35 24.35
C LEU A 156 -14.52 9.01 24.95
N ALA A 157 -15.22 8.03 24.39
CA ALA A 157 -16.52 7.57 24.89
C ALA A 157 -16.41 6.92 26.29
N ASP A 158 -15.33 6.18 26.53
CA ASP A 158 -15.02 5.58 27.85
C ASP A 158 -14.54 6.63 28.87
N GLY A 159 -14.16 7.82 28.41
CA GLY A 159 -13.64 8.92 29.24
C GLY A 159 -12.20 8.72 29.68
N THR A 160 -11.45 7.85 28.98
CA THR A 160 -10.02 7.65 29.18
C THR A 160 -9.22 8.87 28.74
N ILE A 161 -9.68 9.54 27.68
CA ILE A 161 -9.10 10.78 27.15
C ILE A 161 -10.17 11.88 27.07
N THR A 162 -9.73 13.13 27.04
CA THR A 162 -10.56 14.33 26.83
C THR A 162 -10.79 14.62 25.34
N GLU A 163 -11.74 15.53 25.03
CA GLU A 163 -11.98 15.96 23.65
C GLU A 163 -10.73 16.65 23.05
N GLU A 164 -10.02 17.46 23.86
CA GLU A 164 -8.79 18.11 23.42
C GLU A 164 -7.67 17.11 23.11
N GLU A 165 -7.52 16.06 23.93
CA GLU A 165 -6.54 14.99 23.69
C GLU A 165 -6.91 14.17 22.44
N ALA A 166 -8.20 13.86 22.26
CA ALA A 166 -8.68 13.18 21.07
C ALA A 166 -8.36 13.94 19.77
N ASP A 167 -8.55 15.26 19.76
CA ASP A 167 -8.20 16.11 18.63
C ASP A 167 -6.68 16.12 18.37
N GLN A 168 -5.87 16.13 19.42
CA GLN A 168 -4.42 16.07 19.27
C GLN A 168 -3.95 14.71 18.73
N TYR A 169 -4.51 13.59 19.20
CA TYR A 169 -4.21 12.27 18.65
C TYR A 169 -4.60 12.15 17.16
N ARG A 170 -5.71 12.74 16.74
CA ARG A 170 -6.09 12.75 15.31
C ARG A 170 -5.09 13.53 14.47
N ALA A 171 -4.59 14.68 14.96
CA ALA A 171 -3.56 15.45 14.29
C ALA A 171 -2.20 14.71 14.24
N ASP A 172 -1.86 13.99 15.29
CA ASP A 172 -0.65 13.17 15.34
C ASP A 172 -0.73 11.99 14.36
N LEU A 173 -1.91 11.37 14.21
CA LEU A 173 -2.17 10.36 13.17
C LEU A 173 -2.04 10.92 11.76
N GLU A 174 -2.61 12.10 11.51
CA GLU A 174 -2.46 12.78 10.21
C GLU A 174 -0.98 12.99 9.88
N THR A 175 -0.20 13.48 10.84
CA THR A 175 1.26 13.63 10.69
C THR A 175 1.96 12.30 10.41
N ALA A 176 1.59 11.23 11.12
CA ALA A 176 2.20 9.92 10.94
C ALA A 176 1.90 9.30 9.58
N PHE A 177 0.64 9.41 9.11
CA PHE A 177 0.23 8.90 7.81
C PHE A 177 0.74 9.76 6.66
N GLU A 178 0.76 11.08 6.80
CA GLU A 178 1.41 11.97 5.83
C GLU A 178 2.88 11.57 5.66
N PHE A 179 3.62 11.42 6.78
CA PHE A 179 5.01 10.95 6.73
C PHE A 179 5.11 9.62 5.98
N ARG A 180 4.29 8.63 6.31
CA ARG A 180 4.31 7.30 5.68
C ARG A 180 4.02 7.37 4.19
N VAL A 181 3.04 8.16 3.78
CA VAL A 181 2.59 8.28 2.38
C VAL A 181 3.65 8.97 1.52
N THR A 182 4.27 10.03 2.06
CA THR A 182 5.27 10.83 1.33
C THR A 182 6.70 10.37 1.56
N TRP A 183 6.94 9.26 2.27
CA TRP A 183 8.29 8.83 2.60
C TRP A 183 9.04 8.29 1.37
N ASP A 184 10.27 8.77 1.19
CA ASP A 184 11.11 8.54 0.00
C ASP A 184 12.20 7.47 0.18
N GLY A 185 12.35 6.90 1.37
CA GLY A 185 13.43 5.97 1.69
C GLY A 185 14.52 6.54 2.61
N GLU A 186 14.55 7.85 2.83
CA GLU A 186 15.74 8.51 3.40
C GLU A 186 15.54 8.93 4.86
N ALA A 187 14.36 9.43 5.21
CA ALA A 187 14.10 9.96 6.55
C ALA A 187 13.98 8.85 7.61
N ALA A 188 14.60 9.04 8.78
CA ALA A 188 14.39 8.15 9.91
C ALA A 188 12.95 8.25 10.42
N THR A 189 12.30 7.11 10.70
CA THR A 189 10.96 7.09 11.30
C THR A 189 10.97 7.83 12.65
N PRO A 190 10.10 8.84 12.84
CA PRO A 190 9.95 9.50 14.13
C PRO A 190 9.55 8.53 15.24
N THR A 191 10.06 8.75 16.44
CA THR A 191 9.58 8.07 17.64
C THR A 191 8.47 8.89 18.27
N TYR A 192 7.30 8.28 18.42
CA TYR A 192 6.16 8.87 19.12
C TYR A 192 6.12 8.39 20.56
N THR A 193 6.00 9.32 21.52
CA THR A 193 6.00 9.02 22.96
C THR A 193 4.73 9.48 23.66
N GLY A 194 3.67 9.74 22.90
CA GLY A 194 2.40 10.30 23.40
C GLY A 194 2.36 11.81 23.46
N LEU A 195 1.23 12.33 23.96
CA LEU A 195 1.00 13.76 24.08
C LEU A 195 2.00 14.40 25.04
N SER A 196 2.57 15.51 24.61
CA SER A 196 3.50 16.28 25.45
C SER A 196 2.70 16.96 26.58
N ALA A 197 2.86 16.46 27.80
CA ALA A 197 2.25 17.04 29.01
C ALA A 197 2.80 18.45 29.35
#